data_AF-A0A1C4CQI7-F1
#
_entry.id   AF-A0A1C4CQI7-F1
#
_cell.length_a   1.000
_cell.length_b   1.000
_cell.length_c   1.000
_cell.angle_alpha   90.00
_cell.angle_beta   90.00
_cell.angle_gamma   90.00
#
_symmetry.space_group_name_H-M   'P 1'
#
loop_
_entity.id
_entity.type
_entity.pdbx_description
1 polymer ?
#
loop_
_entity_poly.entity_id
_entity_poly.type
_entity_poly.pdbx_seq_one_letter_code
_entity_poly.pdbx_strand_id
1 'polypeptide(L)'
;MPGFNYGGGVGDGTNWSSERGSEPSPGGGSNGHGGDRDNGGSVNATPAQKQLAAIQNDQALRQKLANLILAAHTINPLTKLKIEQVKPNGMLSISAEGLTADQATDIGLSGLVMGLRGNGVTIAIGDFNSGHPLQGKQPNNGKGGLNADTIAASSVGQFVTVLQGVLPSGYWLSNGKVMTKVRREITSGGGGKNGNEHTRIVTVEQEVPALTQAYKQGEAQRADVKDAVKFTADFYKEVTAKFSEQSAKVAQELAAAAKGKKIRNVEQALAAFDRFQTVLDKKYSVADREAIAKALESVNRANMASSLAKFSKGFGYVGKAIDAYDAILVELPKAIRTKNWRPFFVKVEAIAAGNAATALTAFVFSAITGSALGILGFALMMAIVGALVDEAFITKVNALLGV
;
A
#
# COMPACT_ATOMS: atom_id res chain seq x y z
N MET A 1 36.70 36.11 55.92
CA MET A 1 36.57 37.51 56.42
C MET A 1 37.13 38.45 55.36
N PRO A 2 36.54 39.63 55.18
CA PRO A 2 35.64 39.91 54.04
C PRO A 2 36.00 41.19 53.26
N GLY A 3 35.30 41.43 52.15
CA GLY A 3 35.28 42.75 51.50
C GLY A 3 34.52 42.76 50.16
N PHE A 4 33.20 42.92 50.21
CA PHE A 4 32.39 43.39 49.07
C PHE A 4 32.53 44.91 48.93
N ASN A 5 32.65 45.45 47.71
CA ASN A 5 32.17 46.81 47.40
C ASN A 5 31.95 47.05 45.87
N TYR A 6 30.70 47.42 45.53
CA TYR A 6 30.11 48.26 44.46
C TYR A 6 30.92 48.52 43.16
N GLY A 7 30.35 48.56 41.95
CA GLY A 7 29.08 49.15 41.53
C GLY A 7 29.35 50.12 40.36
N GLY A 8 28.38 50.29 39.46
CA GLY A 8 28.42 51.23 38.33
C GLY A 8 27.89 50.58 37.05
N GLY A 9 26.70 50.84 36.53
CA GLY A 9 25.80 51.98 36.71
C GLY A 9 25.71 52.77 35.41
N VAL A 10 24.60 52.63 34.69
CA VAL A 10 23.93 53.64 33.87
C VAL A 10 22.47 53.18 33.82
N GLY A 11 21.52 53.85 34.47
CA GLY A 11 21.04 55.20 34.14
C GLY A 11 19.76 55.00 33.32
N ASP A 12 18.59 54.90 33.96
CA ASP A 12 17.69 56.01 34.33
C ASP A 12 16.74 56.44 33.19
N GLY A 13 15.53 55.89 33.25
CA GLY A 13 14.38 56.32 32.46
C GLY A 13 13.13 56.20 33.33
N THR A 14 13.07 56.97 34.41
CA THR A 14 11.89 57.14 35.30
C THR A 14 10.66 57.59 34.48
N ASN A 15 9.39 57.42 34.85
CA ASN A 15 8.77 57.52 36.18
C ASN A 15 7.26 57.14 36.05
N TRP A 16 6.68 56.35 36.99
CA TRP A 16 5.50 56.70 37.81
C TRP A 16 5.01 55.48 38.65
N SER A 17 4.96 55.70 39.97
CA SER A 17 4.36 55.08 41.18
C SER A 17 3.39 53.87 41.05
N SER A 18 3.59 52.78 41.81
CA SER A 18 3.09 52.45 43.18
C SER A 18 1.67 51.87 43.24
N GLU A 19 1.54 50.60 43.66
CA GLU A 19 0.66 50.10 44.74
C GLU A 19 0.36 48.59 44.63
N ARG A 20 0.04 48.00 45.78
CA ARG A 20 -0.01 46.56 46.12
C ARG A 20 -1.13 45.79 45.39
N GLY A 21 -0.90 44.50 45.14
CA GLY A 21 -1.95 43.54 44.79
C GLY A 21 -1.45 42.09 44.79
N SER A 22 -2.01 41.28 45.68
CA SER A 22 -1.83 39.85 45.99
C SER A 22 -2.14 38.83 44.87
N GLU A 23 -1.25 37.83 44.70
CA GLU A 23 -1.41 36.41 44.22
C GLU A 23 -2.19 36.06 42.91
N PRO A 24 -2.10 34.82 42.32
CA PRO A 24 -1.14 33.70 42.49
C PRO A 24 -0.51 33.17 41.16
N SER A 25 0.40 32.21 41.28
CA SER A 25 1.17 31.50 40.22
C SER A 25 0.34 30.88 39.06
N PRO A 26 0.95 30.75 37.86
CA PRO A 26 0.75 29.63 36.95
C PRO A 26 2.09 28.88 36.74
N GLY A 27 2.22 27.57 36.86
CA GLY A 27 1.37 26.51 36.33
C GLY A 27 2.27 25.62 35.46
N GLY A 28 2.45 24.36 35.86
CA GLY A 28 3.55 23.49 35.43
C GLY A 28 3.57 23.10 33.95
N GLY A 29 4.77 23.09 33.37
CA GLY A 29 5.09 22.49 32.08
C GLY A 29 5.89 21.20 32.26
N SER A 30 5.23 20.05 32.19
CA SER A 30 5.84 18.72 32.18
C SER A 30 6.38 18.40 30.77
N ASN A 31 7.66 18.65 30.53
CA ASN A 31 8.38 18.16 29.34
C ASN A 31 9.02 16.79 29.65
N GLY A 32 8.32 15.71 29.31
CA GLY A 32 8.86 14.35 29.38
C GLY A 32 9.88 14.09 28.27
N HIS A 33 11.12 13.83 28.66
CA HIS A 33 12.24 13.55 27.76
C HIS A 33 12.30 12.04 27.46
N GLY A 34 12.21 11.66 26.19
CA GLY A 34 12.54 10.31 25.72
C GLY A 34 14.04 10.23 25.42
N GLY A 35 14.81 9.72 26.37
CA GLY A 35 16.22 9.39 26.18
C GLY A 35 16.39 7.87 26.15
N ASP A 36 16.98 7.38 25.06
CA ASP A 36 17.41 6.00 24.89
C ASP A 36 18.36 5.58 26.02
N ARG A 37 17.99 4.51 26.73
CA ARG A 37 18.92 3.71 27.53
C ARG A 37 18.76 2.26 27.09
N ASP A 38 19.72 1.81 26.29
CA ASP A 38 19.89 0.40 26.03
C ASP A 38 20.56 -0.29 27.24
N ASN A 39 20.12 -1.52 27.45
CA ASN A 39 20.71 -2.58 28.26
C ASN A 39 20.31 -2.66 29.76
N GLY A 40 19.33 -3.53 30.03
CA GLY A 40 18.88 -3.95 31.36
C GLY A 40 17.39 -4.21 31.34
N GLY A 41 16.97 -5.48 31.43
CA GLY A 41 15.57 -5.88 31.42
C GLY A 41 14.74 -5.00 32.38
N SER A 42 13.85 -4.19 31.82
CA SER A 42 13.05 -3.23 32.58
C SER A 42 12.04 -3.98 33.45
N VAL A 43 12.39 -4.13 34.73
CA VAL A 43 11.51 -4.69 35.75
C VAL A 43 10.27 -3.80 35.97
N ASN A 44 10.25 -2.56 35.42
CA ASN A 44 9.23 -1.53 35.68
C ASN A 44 8.47 -1.00 34.44
N ALA A 45 8.58 -1.60 33.26
CA ALA A 45 7.79 -1.18 32.09
C ALA A 45 6.29 -1.47 32.30
N THR A 46 5.42 -0.51 31.98
CA THR A 46 3.96 -0.70 32.06
C THR A 46 3.51 -1.81 31.10
N PRO A 47 2.40 -2.51 31.37
CA PRO A 47 1.86 -3.51 30.44
C PRO A 47 1.74 -3.00 28.99
N ALA A 48 1.35 -1.73 28.80
CA ALA A 48 1.23 -1.10 27.49
C ALA A 48 2.59 -0.87 26.81
N GLN A 49 3.62 -0.47 27.57
CA GLN A 49 4.99 -0.36 27.04
C GLN A 49 5.55 -1.73 26.66
N LYS A 50 5.27 -2.78 27.44
CA LYS A 50 5.66 -4.16 27.12
C LYS A 50 4.97 -4.65 25.84
N GLN A 51 3.68 -4.36 25.69
CA GLN A 51 2.93 -4.68 24.46
C GLN A 51 3.53 -3.97 23.25
N LEU A 52 3.84 -2.68 23.36
CA LEU A 52 4.46 -1.92 22.29
C LEU A 52 5.85 -2.47 21.94
N ALA A 53 6.67 -2.82 22.93
CA ALA A 53 7.98 -3.43 22.70
C ALA A 53 7.87 -4.79 21.98
N ALA A 54 6.86 -5.60 22.30
CA ALA A 54 6.61 -6.87 21.63
C ALA A 54 6.24 -6.66 20.14
N ILE A 55 5.34 -5.71 19.86
CA ILE A 55 4.98 -5.28 18.50
C ILE A 55 6.21 -4.77 17.74
N GLN A 56 7.06 -3.98 18.39
CA GLN A 56 8.26 -3.40 17.80
C GLN A 56 9.28 -4.45 17.38
N ASN A 57 9.45 -5.51 18.17
CA ASN A 57 10.46 -6.54 17.95
C ASN A 57 9.98 -7.68 17.03
N ASP A 58 8.71 -7.69 16.65
CA ASP A 58 8.16 -8.70 15.75
C ASP A 58 8.46 -8.38 14.27
N GLN A 59 9.47 -9.07 13.73
CA GLN A 59 9.85 -8.96 12.32
C GLN A 59 8.75 -9.45 11.36
N ALA A 60 8.01 -10.50 11.73
CA ALA A 60 6.94 -11.02 10.90
C ALA A 60 5.79 -10.01 10.81
N LEU A 61 5.47 -9.33 11.91
CA LEU A 61 4.48 -8.26 11.93
C LEU A 61 4.90 -7.07 11.05
N ARG A 62 6.17 -6.65 11.12
CA ARG A 62 6.69 -5.59 10.22
C ARG A 62 6.51 -5.94 8.76
N GLN A 63 6.77 -7.20 8.38
CA GLN A 63 6.53 -7.66 7.01
C GLN A 63 5.04 -7.65 6.65
N LYS A 64 4.15 -8.05 7.57
CA LYS A 64 2.70 -7.97 7.31
C LYS A 64 2.23 -6.52 7.14
N LEU A 65 2.73 -5.58 7.96
CA LEU A 65 2.46 -4.15 7.80
C LEU A 65 3.01 -3.60 6.47
N ALA A 66 4.19 -4.06 6.05
CA ALA A 66 4.75 -3.71 4.75
C ALA A 66 3.90 -4.20 3.58
N ASN A 67 3.35 -5.42 3.68
CA ASN A 67 2.45 -5.96 2.69
C ASN A 67 1.10 -5.22 2.67
N LEU A 68 0.59 -4.81 3.84
CA LEU A 68 -0.62 -3.99 3.97
C LEU A 68 -0.44 -2.62 3.27
N ILE A 69 0.69 -1.94 3.51
CA ILE A 69 1.01 -0.66 2.87
C ILE A 69 1.16 -0.83 1.35
N LEU A 70 1.86 -1.88 0.91
CA LEU A 70 1.99 -2.19 -0.51
C LEU A 70 0.59 -2.41 -1.15
N ALA A 71 -0.26 -3.21 -0.52
CA ALA A 71 -1.61 -3.47 -1.00
C ALA A 71 -2.43 -2.18 -1.12
N ALA A 72 -2.36 -1.30 -0.11
CA ALA A 72 -3.01 0.00 -0.17
C ALA A 72 -2.50 0.88 -1.32
N HIS A 73 -1.17 0.95 -1.52
CA HIS A 73 -0.56 1.71 -2.61
C HIS A 73 -0.87 1.16 -4.00
N THR A 74 -1.11 -0.15 -4.13
CA THR A 74 -1.59 -0.73 -5.39
C THR A 74 -3.00 -0.27 -5.75
N ILE A 75 -3.86 0.02 -4.76
CA ILE A 75 -5.20 0.55 -5.00
C ILE A 75 -5.16 2.06 -5.24
N ASN A 76 -4.39 2.78 -4.42
CA ASN A 76 -4.19 4.22 -4.52
C ASN A 76 -2.75 4.57 -4.06
N PRO A 77 -1.86 4.96 -4.99
CA PRO A 77 -0.45 5.28 -4.68
C PRO A 77 -0.26 6.44 -3.69
N LEU A 78 -1.29 7.26 -3.48
CA LEU A 78 -1.27 8.39 -2.54
C LEU A 78 -1.79 8.04 -1.16
N THR A 79 -2.22 6.79 -0.93
CA THR A 79 -2.79 6.40 0.35
C THR A 79 -1.78 6.53 1.48
N LYS A 80 -2.27 7.08 2.60
CA LYS A 80 -1.53 7.18 3.85
C LYS A 80 -2.16 6.28 4.88
N LEU A 81 -1.37 5.37 5.44
CA LEU A 81 -1.74 4.53 6.55
C LEU A 81 -1.15 5.08 7.84
N LYS A 82 -1.97 5.12 8.89
CA LYS A 82 -1.56 5.51 10.24
C LYS A 82 -2.15 4.55 11.25
N ILE A 83 -1.34 4.15 12.22
CA ILE A 83 -1.84 3.41 13.39
C ILE A 83 -2.43 4.44 14.35
N GLU A 84 -3.74 4.39 14.53
CA GLU A 84 -4.47 5.30 15.42
C GLU A 84 -4.47 4.82 16.86
N GLN A 85 -4.49 3.50 17.06
CA GLN A 85 -4.57 2.91 18.40
C GLN A 85 -3.98 1.50 18.45
N VAL A 86 -3.30 1.16 19.54
CA VAL A 86 -3.01 -0.22 19.92
C VAL A 86 -4.04 -0.63 20.96
N LYS A 87 -4.89 -1.60 20.61
CA LYS A 87 -5.96 -2.09 21.49
C LYS A 87 -5.42 -3.15 22.45
N PRO A 88 -5.99 -3.27 23.67
CA PRO A 88 -5.55 -4.28 24.65
C PRO A 88 -5.66 -5.71 24.16
N ASN A 89 -6.58 -6.00 23.24
CA ASN A 89 -6.75 -7.32 22.64
C ASN A 89 -5.72 -7.66 21.55
N GLY A 90 -4.74 -6.80 21.30
CA GLY A 90 -3.71 -7.01 20.28
C GLY A 90 -4.09 -6.58 18.87
N MET A 91 -5.22 -5.88 18.69
CA MET A 91 -5.56 -5.27 17.40
C MET A 91 -4.93 -3.86 17.28
N LEU A 92 -4.43 -3.54 16.09
CA LEU A 92 -4.05 -2.19 15.69
C LEU A 92 -5.22 -1.56 14.96
N SER A 93 -5.73 -0.44 15.46
CA SER A 93 -6.65 0.40 14.69
C SER A 93 -5.83 1.17 13.67
N ILE A 94 -6.13 1.00 12.39
CA ILE A 94 -5.41 1.62 11.28
C ILE A 94 -6.39 2.48 10.48
N SER A 95 -6.03 3.74 10.27
CA SER A 95 -6.67 4.60 9.28
C SER A 95 -5.94 4.49 7.94
N ALA A 96 -6.70 4.45 6.86
CA ALA A 96 -6.23 4.44 5.48
C ALA A 96 -6.89 5.59 4.71
N GLU A 97 -6.15 6.69 4.56
CA GLU A 97 -6.58 7.86 3.80
C GLU A 97 -6.53 7.55 2.30
N GLY A 98 -7.60 7.89 1.57
CA GLY A 98 -7.73 7.64 0.14
C GLY A 98 -8.31 6.27 -0.24
N LEU A 99 -8.78 5.46 0.72
CA LEU A 99 -9.43 4.16 0.49
C LEU A 99 -10.88 4.15 0.99
N THR A 100 -11.76 3.44 0.29
CA THR A 100 -13.11 3.10 0.79
C THR A 100 -13.07 1.97 1.81
N ALA A 101 -14.17 1.74 2.53
CA ALA A 101 -14.28 0.63 3.49
C ALA A 101 -14.10 -0.75 2.82
N ASP A 102 -14.66 -0.95 1.63
CA ASP A 102 -14.50 -2.19 0.87
C ASP A 102 -13.03 -2.39 0.47
N GLN A 103 -12.37 -1.35 -0.04
CA GLN A 103 -10.96 -1.39 -0.41
C GLN A 103 -10.05 -1.65 0.81
N ALA A 104 -10.37 -1.06 1.96
CA ALA A 104 -9.68 -1.34 3.20
C ALA A 104 -9.84 -2.80 3.65
N THR A 105 -11.02 -3.39 3.44
CA THR A 105 -11.26 -4.81 3.71
C THR A 105 -10.46 -5.70 2.76
N ASP A 106 -10.41 -5.35 1.47
CA ASP A 106 -9.66 -6.09 0.43
C ASP A 106 -8.15 -6.14 0.72
N ILE A 107 -7.58 -5.11 1.34
CA ILE A 107 -6.16 -5.10 1.74
C ILE A 107 -5.89 -5.82 3.06
N GLY A 108 -6.92 -6.33 3.74
CA GLY A 108 -6.80 -7.12 4.96
C GLY A 108 -7.06 -6.36 6.26
N LEU A 109 -7.65 -5.15 6.22
CA LEU A 109 -8.25 -4.58 7.41
C LEU A 109 -9.55 -5.32 7.74
N SER A 110 -9.86 -5.43 9.03
CA SER A 110 -10.94 -6.26 9.55
C SER A 110 -11.75 -5.53 10.61
N GLY A 111 -12.74 -6.20 11.20
CA GLY A 111 -13.65 -5.61 12.17
C GLY A 111 -14.71 -4.72 11.51
N LEU A 112 -15.18 -3.70 12.24
CA LEU A 112 -16.07 -2.69 11.67
C LEU A 112 -15.23 -1.70 10.87
N VAL A 113 -15.11 -1.93 9.56
CA VAL A 113 -14.41 -1.00 8.67
C VAL A 113 -15.34 0.17 8.36
N MET A 114 -15.07 1.34 8.94
CA MET A 114 -15.89 2.54 8.75
C MET A 114 -15.31 3.42 7.66
N GLY A 115 -16.13 3.75 6.65
CA GLY A 115 -15.80 4.76 5.65
C GLY A 115 -16.29 6.13 6.08
N LEU A 116 -15.38 7.07 6.28
CA LEU A 116 -15.69 8.49 6.51
C LEU A 116 -15.44 9.26 5.21
N ARG A 117 -16.43 10.05 4.78
CA ARG A 117 -16.29 10.99 3.67
C ARG A 117 -16.56 12.40 4.18
N GLY A 118 -15.54 13.26 4.15
CA GLY A 118 -15.65 14.65 4.56
C GLY A 118 -14.56 15.49 3.90
N ASN A 119 -14.89 16.71 3.48
CA ASN A 119 -13.96 17.66 2.84
C ASN A 119 -13.14 17.07 1.66
N GLY A 120 -13.74 16.19 0.86
CA GLY A 120 -13.07 15.56 -0.29
C GLY A 120 -12.09 14.44 0.06
N VAL A 121 -11.92 14.11 1.35
CA VAL A 121 -11.07 13.02 1.82
C VAL A 121 -11.94 11.80 2.13
N THR A 122 -11.58 10.65 1.56
CA THR A 122 -12.17 9.35 1.91
C THR A 122 -11.21 8.67 2.88
N ILE A 123 -11.66 8.29 4.06
CA ILE A 123 -10.85 7.57 5.05
C ILE A 123 -11.58 6.28 5.40
N ALA A 124 -10.86 5.17 5.38
CA ALA A 124 -11.33 3.93 5.99
C ALA A 124 -10.59 3.70 7.31
N ILE A 125 -11.30 3.28 8.36
CA ILE A 125 -10.71 2.88 9.64
C ILE A 125 -11.08 1.43 9.89
N GLY A 126 -10.10 0.57 10.10
CA GLY A 126 -10.30 -0.84 10.39
C GLY A 126 -9.21 -1.41 11.27
N ASP A 127 -9.35 -2.67 11.66
CA ASP A 127 -8.46 -3.33 12.59
C ASP A 127 -7.50 -4.31 11.90
N PHE A 128 -6.26 -4.35 12.40
CA PHE A 128 -5.21 -5.24 11.93
C PHE A 128 -4.60 -6.00 13.09
N ASN A 129 -4.54 -7.33 13.01
CA ASN A 129 -4.10 -8.15 14.13
C ASN A 129 -2.56 -8.08 14.29
N SER A 130 -2.09 -7.54 15.42
CA SER A 130 -0.66 -7.55 15.75
C SER A 130 -0.16 -8.89 16.29
N GLY A 131 -1.04 -9.72 16.84
CA GLY A 131 -0.65 -10.93 17.57
C GLY A 131 -0.12 -10.68 18.99
N HIS A 132 -0.08 -9.43 19.44
CA HIS A 132 0.50 -9.04 20.73
C HIS A 132 -0.57 -8.40 21.63
N PRO A 133 -1.38 -9.19 22.36
CA PRO A 133 -2.30 -8.65 23.34
C PRO A 133 -1.54 -8.10 24.55
N LEU A 134 -2.19 -7.20 25.28
CA LEU A 134 -1.69 -6.65 26.52
C LEU A 134 -1.51 -7.78 27.55
N GLN A 135 -0.32 -7.90 28.13
CA GLN A 135 -0.04 -8.87 29.19
C GLN A 135 -0.18 -8.21 30.56
N GLY A 136 -1.23 -8.59 31.33
CA GLY A 136 -1.49 -8.12 32.70
C GLY A 136 -2.87 -7.47 32.90
N LYS A 137 -3.21 -7.14 34.15
CA LYS A 137 -4.47 -6.42 34.48
C LYS A 137 -4.37 -4.96 34.02
N GLN A 138 -5.41 -4.49 33.33
CA GLN A 138 -5.55 -3.09 32.93
C GLN A 138 -5.77 -2.22 34.19
N PRO A 139 -5.18 -1.02 34.30
CA PRO A 139 -5.66 -0.03 35.27
C PRO A 139 -7.13 0.26 34.98
N ASN A 140 -7.99 0.25 36.02
CA ASN A 140 -9.47 0.22 35.94
C ASN A 140 -10.15 1.43 35.26
N ASN A 141 -9.39 2.32 34.62
CA ASN A 141 -9.94 3.41 33.82
C ASN A 141 -9.81 2.97 32.36
N GLY A 142 -10.89 2.94 31.58
CA GLY A 142 -10.97 2.44 30.19
C GLY A 142 -10.02 3.05 29.14
N LYS A 143 -8.91 3.68 29.55
CA LYS A 143 -7.80 4.24 28.77
C LYS A 143 -6.61 3.25 28.67
N GLY A 144 -6.88 1.97 28.41
CA GLY A 144 -5.83 0.94 28.32
C GLY A 144 -5.08 0.91 26.97
N GLY A 145 -5.61 1.56 25.93
CA GLY A 145 -4.96 1.64 24.62
C GLY A 145 -4.04 2.86 24.51
N LEU A 146 -2.91 2.68 23.82
CA LEU A 146 -2.01 3.78 23.47
C LEU A 146 -2.67 4.67 22.41
N ASN A 147 -2.59 5.98 22.56
CA ASN A 147 -3.13 6.95 21.60
C ASN A 147 -2.20 7.16 20.39
N ALA A 148 -2.73 7.78 19.34
CA ALA A 148 -2.03 7.98 18.07
C ALA A 148 -0.70 8.73 18.22
N ASP A 149 -0.61 9.73 19.10
CA ASP A 149 0.62 10.52 19.28
C ASP A 149 1.75 9.70 19.91
N THR A 150 1.41 8.90 20.93
CA THR A 150 2.38 7.98 21.56
C THR A 150 2.84 6.92 20.57
N ILE A 151 1.94 6.44 19.70
CA ILE A 151 2.26 5.44 18.69
C ILE A 151 3.11 6.04 17.58
N ALA A 152 2.80 7.23 17.09
CA ALA A 152 3.57 7.94 16.07
C ALA A 152 5.02 8.20 16.53
N ALA A 153 5.21 8.51 17.81
CA ALA A 153 6.54 8.66 18.40
C ALA A 153 7.26 7.32 18.64
N SER A 154 6.56 6.19 18.66
CA SER A 154 7.14 4.86 18.85
C SER A 154 7.87 4.36 17.60
N SER A 155 8.78 3.40 17.75
CA SER A 155 9.53 2.85 16.61
C SER A 155 8.65 2.10 15.59
N VAL A 156 7.47 1.60 15.98
CA VAL A 156 6.49 1.01 15.05
C VAL A 156 5.76 2.08 14.25
N GLY A 157 5.37 3.19 14.89
CA GLY A 157 4.79 4.33 14.17
C GLY A 157 5.79 4.92 13.19
N GLN A 158 7.02 5.18 13.65
CA GLN A 158 8.12 5.64 12.80
C GLN A 158 8.39 4.66 11.65
N PHE A 159 8.39 3.35 11.89
CA PHE A 159 8.53 2.34 10.83
C PHE A 159 7.44 2.47 9.76
N VAL A 160 6.16 2.54 10.16
CA VAL A 160 5.03 2.71 9.22
C VAL A 160 5.15 4.02 8.43
N THR A 161 5.57 5.11 9.07
CA THR A 161 5.76 6.42 8.42
C THR A 161 6.92 6.42 7.43
N VAL A 162 8.08 5.89 7.84
CA VAL A 162 9.30 5.83 7.01
C VAL A 162 9.13 4.87 5.83
N LEU A 163 8.44 3.75 6.02
CA LEU A 163 8.12 2.81 4.95
C LEU A 163 7.26 3.46 3.85
N GLN A 164 6.47 4.48 4.18
CA GLN A 164 5.70 5.27 3.21
C GLN A 164 6.51 6.42 2.59
N GLY A 165 7.77 6.58 2.98
CA GLY A 165 8.70 7.58 2.44
C GLY A 165 8.70 8.91 3.19
N VAL A 166 8.01 8.99 4.33
CA VAL A 166 7.94 10.19 5.17
C VAL A 166 8.92 10.03 6.32
N LEU A 167 9.79 11.02 6.53
CA LEU A 167 10.71 11.02 7.66
C LEU A 167 10.07 11.76 8.85
N PRO A 168 10.01 11.14 10.05
CA PRO A 168 9.55 11.83 11.25
C PRO A 168 10.46 13.00 11.64
N SER A 169 9.94 13.91 12.46
CA SER A 169 10.75 15.02 13.01
C SER A 169 11.98 14.50 13.76
N GLY A 170 13.13 15.14 13.54
CA GLY A 170 14.42 14.71 14.10
C GLY A 170 15.18 13.68 13.26
N TYR A 171 14.59 13.17 12.18
CA TYR A 171 15.23 12.24 11.25
C TYR A 171 15.48 12.90 9.89
N TRP A 172 16.58 12.52 9.23
CA TRP A 172 16.88 12.95 7.86
C TRP A 172 17.56 11.83 7.07
N LEU A 173 17.61 11.98 5.75
CA LEU A 173 18.36 11.08 4.88
C LEU A 173 19.76 11.63 4.65
N SER A 174 20.75 10.74 4.75
CA SER A 174 22.13 11.00 4.34
C SER A 174 22.66 9.75 3.64
N ASN A 175 23.05 9.86 2.38
CA ASN A 175 23.58 8.74 1.58
C ASN A 175 22.71 7.47 1.63
N GLY A 176 21.39 7.63 1.53
CA GLY A 176 20.43 6.50 1.58
C GLY A 176 20.29 5.85 2.96
N LYS A 177 20.78 6.49 4.01
CA LYS A 177 20.64 6.09 5.41
C LYS A 177 19.75 7.07 6.15
N VAL A 178 18.86 6.54 6.99
CA VAL A 178 18.05 7.35 7.90
C VAL A 178 18.90 7.65 9.13
N MET A 179 19.19 8.93 9.34
CA MET A 179 20.04 9.45 10.41
C MET A 179 19.19 10.15 11.47
N THR A 180 19.68 10.15 12.70
CA THR A 180 19.16 10.94 13.83
C THR A 180 20.31 11.55 14.64
N LYS A 181 20.00 12.52 15.50
CA LYS A 181 20.97 13.11 16.44
C LYS A 181 20.86 12.39 17.78
N VAL A 182 21.93 11.75 18.22
CA VAL A 182 22.04 11.18 19.56
C VAL A 182 23.05 11.95 20.40
N ARG A 183 22.79 12.08 21.69
CA ARG A 183 23.74 12.65 22.65
C ARG A 183 24.61 11.53 23.17
N ARG A 184 25.92 11.62 22.98
CA ARG A 184 26.91 10.66 23.47
C ARG A 184 27.81 11.36 24.48
N GLU A 185 28.04 10.71 25.61
CA GLU A 185 29.11 11.10 26.52
C GLU A 185 30.44 10.58 25.98
N ILE A 186 31.39 11.50 25.77
CA ILE A 186 32.77 11.15 25.44
C ILE A 186 33.63 11.61 26.61
N THR A 187 34.36 10.67 27.20
CA THR A 187 35.40 10.95 28.19
C THR A 187 36.73 11.05 27.46
N SER A 188 37.44 12.17 27.64
CA SER A 188 38.79 12.35 27.11
C SER A 188 39.79 12.68 28.22
N GLY A 189 40.99 12.09 28.14
CA GLY A 189 42.08 12.31 29.07
C GLY A 189 42.37 11.06 29.91
N GLY A 190 43.64 10.62 29.94
CA GLY A 190 44.06 9.44 30.71
C GLY A 190 45.34 8.79 30.18
N GLY A 191 46.45 9.55 30.11
CA GLY A 191 47.74 9.03 29.63
C GLY A 191 48.93 9.32 30.53
N GLY A 192 48.74 9.94 31.70
CA GLY A 192 49.83 10.33 32.59
C GLY A 192 49.41 10.39 34.05
N LYS A 193 50.38 10.32 34.97
CA LYS A 193 50.19 10.15 36.43
C LYS A 193 49.26 11.16 37.12
N ASN A 194 48.88 12.27 36.46
CA ASN A 194 47.96 13.31 36.96
C ASN A 194 46.87 13.72 35.93
N GLY A 195 46.43 12.81 35.04
CA GLY A 195 45.43 13.16 34.02
C GLY A 195 44.02 13.31 34.60
N ASN A 196 43.43 14.51 34.53
CA ASN A 196 42.02 14.71 34.83
C ASN A 196 41.16 14.20 33.67
N GLU A 197 40.24 13.27 33.95
CA GLU A 197 39.21 12.84 33.02
C GLU A 197 38.17 13.95 32.86
N HIS A 198 37.90 14.35 31.61
CA HIS A 198 36.82 15.28 31.29
C HIS A 198 35.76 14.56 30.47
N THR A 199 34.55 14.45 31.02
CA THR A 199 33.35 13.96 30.31
C THR A 199 32.64 15.13 29.65
N ARG A 200 32.44 15.07 28.34
CA ARG A 200 31.63 16.03 27.58
C ARG A 200 30.50 15.31 26.84
N ILE A 201 29.30 15.88 26.89
CA ILE A 201 28.19 15.45 26.03
C ILE A 201 28.39 16.06 24.65
N VAL A 202 28.52 15.22 23.64
CA VAL A 202 28.55 15.64 22.23
C VAL A 202 27.31 15.11 21.51
N THR A 203 26.80 15.90 20.57
CA THR A 203 25.75 15.44 19.66
C THR A 203 26.41 14.79 18.46
N VAL A 204 26.12 13.51 18.21
CA VAL A 204 26.62 12.78 17.06
C VAL A 204 25.46 12.37 16.17
N GLU A 205 25.70 12.39 14.86
CA GLU A 205 24.77 11.86 13.88
C GLU A 205 24.94 10.34 13.84
N GLN A 206 23.84 9.61 13.99
CA GLN A 206 23.84 8.15 14.01
C GLN A 206 22.80 7.61 13.04
N GLU A 207 23.18 6.57 12.29
CA GLU A 207 22.25 5.80 11.48
C GLU A 207 21.29 5.02 12.37
N VAL A 208 20.02 4.95 11.96
CA VAL A 208 19.02 4.05 12.54
C VAL A 208 18.79 2.90 11.54
N PRO A 209 19.45 1.74 11.72
CA PRO A 209 19.44 0.68 10.70
C PRO A 209 18.05 0.17 10.36
N ALA A 210 17.18 0.03 11.37
CA ALA A 210 15.80 -0.42 11.18
C ALA A 210 14.98 0.54 10.31
N LEU A 211 15.13 1.85 10.49
CA LEU A 211 14.44 2.85 9.66
C LEU A 211 15.08 2.98 8.29
N THR A 212 16.40 2.79 8.18
CA THR A 212 17.10 2.73 6.89
C THR A 212 16.58 1.57 6.04
N GLN A 213 16.44 0.38 6.63
CA GLN A 213 15.88 -0.78 5.95
C GLN A 213 14.42 -0.54 5.55
N ALA A 214 13.61 0.02 6.45
CA ALA A 214 12.22 0.38 6.14
C ALA A 214 12.14 1.39 4.97
N TYR A 215 12.99 2.41 4.96
CA TYR A 215 13.02 3.40 3.89
C TYR A 215 13.33 2.76 2.54
N LYS A 216 14.39 1.95 2.47
CA LYS A 216 14.81 1.24 1.24
C LYS A 216 13.75 0.27 0.75
N GLN A 217 13.13 -0.49 1.65
CA GLN A 217 12.03 -1.39 1.33
C GLN A 217 10.85 -0.60 0.75
N GLY A 218 10.48 0.51 1.40
CA GLY A 218 9.39 1.37 0.97
C GLY A 218 9.66 2.02 -0.38
N GLU A 219 10.88 2.48 -0.60
CA GLU A 219 11.31 3.05 -1.88
C GLU A 219 11.17 2.03 -3.02
N ALA A 220 11.65 0.80 -2.81
CA ALA A 220 11.50 -0.28 -3.78
C ALA A 220 10.01 -0.61 -4.05
N GLN A 221 9.17 -0.67 -3.00
CA GLN A 221 7.73 -0.92 -3.14
C GLN A 221 7.02 0.18 -3.92
N ARG A 222 7.28 1.46 -3.60
CA ARG A 222 6.67 2.59 -4.29
C ARG A 222 7.14 2.69 -5.74
N ALA A 223 8.42 2.39 -6.00
CA ALA A 223 8.96 2.33 -7.36
C ALA A 223 8.28 1.24 -8.19
N ASP A 224 8.16 0.03 -7.63
CA ASP A 224 7.51 -1.11 -8.31
C ASP A 224 6.01 -0.86 -8.58
N VAL A 225 5.28 -0.23 -7.65
CA VAL A 225 3.89 0.21 -7.88
C VAL A 225 3.83 1.28 -8.98
N LYS A 226 4.72 2.29 -8.92
CA LYS A 226 4.79 3.34 -9.95
C LYS A 226 5.06 2.75 -11.33
N ASP A 227 5.97 1.79 -11.42
CA ASP A 227 6.31 1.11 -12.66
C ASP A 227 5.15 0.27 -13.20
N ALA A 228 4.41 -0.41 -12.32
CA ALA A 228 3.20 -1.15 -12.68
C ALA A 228 2.07 -0.23 -13.21
N VAL A 229 1.86 0.92 -12.55
CA VAL A 229 0.90 1.94 -12.99
C VAL A 229 1.33 2.53 -14.34
N LYS A 230 2.61 2.85 -14.49
CA LYS A 230 3.16 3.35 -15.76
C LYS A 230 3.00 2.31 -16.87
N PHE A 231 3.33 1.05 -16.60
CA PHE A 231 3.18 -0.05 -17.56
C PHE A 231 1.72 -0.19 -18.03
N THR A 232 0.77 -0.08 -17.11
CA THR A 232 -0.66 -0.12 -17.44
C THR A 232 -1.08 1.09 -18.29
N ALA A 233 -0.57 2.29 -17.98
CA ALA A 233 -0.81 3.49 -18.78
C ALA A 233 -0.19 3.40 -20.19
N ASP A 234 1.03 2.85 -20.29
CA ASP A 234 1.71 2.62 -21.56
C ASP A 234 0.98 1.57 -22.41
N PHE A 235 0.43 0.52 -21.79
CA PHE A 235 -0.45 -0.43 -22.48
C PHE A 235 -1.63 0.27 -23.16
N TYR A 236 -2.32 1.17 -22.46
CA TYR A 236 -3.43 1.92 -23.08
C TYR A 236 -2.96 2.82 -24.23
N LYS A 237 -1.78 3.45 -24.10
CA LYS A 237 -1.19 4.23 -25.22
C LYS A 237 -0.88 3.34 -26.43
N GLU A 238 -0.36 2.14 -26.19
CA GLU A 238 -0.08 1.18 -27.24
C GLU A 238 -1.36 0.68 -27.92
N VAL A 239 -2.42 0.42 -27.15
CA VAL A 239 -3.75 0.09 -27.69
C VAL A 239 -4.29 1.26 -28.54
N THR A 240 -4.14 2.50 -28.10
CA THR A 240 -4.50 3.68 -28.92
C THR A 240 -3.74 3.72 -30.23
N ALA A 241 -2.42 3.50 -30.18
CA ALA A 241 -1.55 3.57 -31.36
C ALA A 241 -1.81 2.41 -32.34
N LYS A 242 -2.06 1.19 -31.85
CA LYS A 242 -2.28 0.00 -32.68
C LYS A 242 -3.70 -0.10 -33.23
N PHE A 243 -4.69 0.39 -32.50
CA PHE A 243 -6.09 0.14 -32.79
C PHE A 243 -6.88 1.44 -32.91
N SER A 244 -7.15 2.12 -31.79
CA SER A 244 -7.82 3.43 -31.74
C SER A 244 -7.95 3.92 -30.31
N GLU A 245 -8.23 5.22 -30.13
CA GLU A 245 -8.57 5.81 -28.84
C GLU A 245 -9.79 5.12 -28.20
N GLN A 246 -10.82 4.80 -29.01
CA GLN A 246 -12.00 4.09 -28.53
C GLN A 246 -11.67 2.68 -28.02
N SER A 247 -10.72 1.97 -28.65
CA SER A 247 -10.25 0.66 -28.17
C SER A 247 -9.59 0.76 -26.80
N ALA A 248 -8.74 1.77 -26.60
CA ALA A 248 -8.10 2.03 -25.32
C ALA A 248 -9.13 2.40 -24.24
N LYS A 249 -10.14 3.20 -24.60
CA LYS A 249 -11.25 3.54 -23.71
C LYS A 249 -12.03 2.31 -23.27
N VAL A 250 -12.37 1.40 -24.19
CA VAL A 250 -13.06 0.13 -23.85
C VAL A 250 -12.21 -0.70 -22.89
N ALA A 251 -10.90 -0.83 -23.13
CA ALA A 251 -9.99 -1.54 -22.23
C ALA A 251 -9.93 -0.89 -20.83
N GLN A 252 -9.81 0.43 -20.75
CA GLN A 252 -9.81 1.17 -19.48
C GLN A 252 -11.10 0.98 -18.69
N GLU A 253 -12.25 1.15 -19.36
CA GLU A 253 -13.56 0.99 -18.75
C GLU A 253 -13.77 -0.45 -18.26
N LEU A 254 -13.30 -1.44 -19.01
CA LEU A 254 -13.39 -2.85 -18.65
C LEU A 254 -12.53 -3.19 -17.42
N ALA A 255 -11.30 -2.67 -17.36
CA ALA A 255 -10.43 -2.81 -16.20
C ALA A 255 -11.05 -2.16 -14.95
N ALA A 256 -11.64 -0.97 -15.10
CA ALA A 256 -12.36 -0.30 -14.02
C ALA A 256 -13.60 -1.10 -13.57
N ALA A 257 -14.40 -1.60 -14.51
CA ALA A 257 -15.60 -2.38 -14.22
C ALA A 257 -15.29 -3.73 -13.56
N ALA A 258 -14.11 -4.31 -13.84
CA ALA A 258 -13.67 -5.55 -13.24
C ALA A 258 -13.20 -5.40 -11.78
N LYS A 259 -12.92 -4.18 -11.31
CA LYS A 259 -12.41 -3.93 -9.95
C LYS A 259 -13.43 -4.32 -8.90
N GLY A 260 -13.05 -5.22 -7.99
CA GLY A 260 -13.91 -5.70 -6.89
C GLY A 260 -15.08 -6.60 -7.33
N LYS A 261 -15.24 -6.86 -8.63
CA LYS A 261 -16.30 -7.76 -9.13
C LYS A 261 -15.86 -9.21 -9.14
N LYS A 262 -16.85 -10.09 -9.00
CA LYS A 262 -16.71 -11.50 -9.33
C LYS A 262 -17.04 -11.74 -10.80
N ILE A 263 -16.38 -12.70 -11.43
CA ILE A 263 -16.76 -13.19 -12.76
C ILE A 263 -18.19 -13.76 -12.70
N ARG A 264 -18.94 -13.54 -13.77
CA ARG A 264 -20.29 -14.09 -13.95
C ARG A 264 -20.21 -15.61 -14.14
N ASN A 265 -21.30 -16.31 -13.82
CA ASN A 265 -21.39 -17.75 -14.06
C ASN A 265 -21.37 -18.07 -15.56
N VAL A 266 -21.03 -19.32 -15.88
CA VAL A 266 -20.87 -19.79 -17.26
C VAL A 266 -22.09 -19.54 -18.13
N GLU A 267 -23.30 -19.80 -17.64
CA GLU A 267 -24.52 -19.65 -18.45
C GLU A 267 -24.79 -18.18 -18.81
N GLN A 268 -24.58 -17.26 -17.85
CA GLN A 268 -24.69 -15.82 -18.11
C GLN A 268 -23.61 -15.33 -19.07
N ALA A 269 -22.37 -15.79 -18.92
CA ALA A 269 -21.28 -15.42 -19.80
C ALA A 269 -21.51 -15.92 -21.23
N LEU A 270 -21.95 -17.18 -21.38
CA LEU A 270 -22.32 -17.75 -22.69
C LEU A 270 -23.47 -16.97 -23.34
N ALA A 271 -24.53 -16.65 -22.60
CA ALA A 271 -25.65 -15.88 -23.12
C ALA A 271 -25.24 -14.47 -23.57
N ALA A 272 -24.35 -13.82 -22.83
CA ALA A 272 -23.79 -12.53 -23.23
C ALA A 272 -22.91 -12.66 -24.48
N PHE A 273 -22.07 -13.69 -24.54
CA PHE A 273 -21.13 -13.92 -25.62
C PHE A 273 -21.80 -14.39 -26.93
N ASP A 274 -22.91 -15.11 -26.85
CA ASP A 274 -23.70 -15.54 -28.03
C ASP A 274 -24.13 -14.35 -28.91
N ARG A 275 -24.44 -13.22 -28.27
CA ARG A 275 -24.72 -11.94 -28.98
C ARG A 275 -23.52 -11.44 -29.79
N PHE A 276 -22.29 -11.72 -29.35
CA PHE A 276 -21.05 -11.42 -30.07
C PHE A 276 -20.73 -12.49 -31.13
N GLN A 277 -21.15 -13.74 -30.91
CA GLN A 277 -20.89 -14.87 -31.82
C GLN A 277 -21.44 -14.63 -33.22
N THR A 278 -22.60 -13.98 -33.34
CA THR A 278 -23.16 -13.60 -34.65
C THR A 278 -22.26 -12.62 -35.42
N VAL A 279 -21.56 -11.72 -34.72
CA VAL A 279 -20.58 -10.81 -35.33
C VAL A 279 -19.30 -11.56 -35.70
N LEU A 280 -18.84 -12.47 -34.83
CA LEU A 280 -17.70 -13.35 -35.12
C LEU A 280 -17.92 -14.14 -36.42
N ASP A 281 -19.08 -14.79 -36.56
CA ASP A 281 -19.38 -15.63 -37.72
C ASP A 281 -19.45 -14.85 -39.03
N LYS A 282 -19.84 -13.56 -38.98
CA LYS A 282 -19.92 -12.69 -40.15
C LYS A 282 -18.59 -12.03 -40.52
N LYS A 283 -17.79 -11.62 -39.53
CA LYS A 283 -16.58 -10.82 -39.75
C LYS A 283 -15.27 -11.62 -39.74
N TYR A 284 -15.26 -12.82 -39.17
CA TYR A 284 -14.03 -13.57 -38.95
C TYR A 284 -13.99 -14.75 -39.91
N SER A 285 -13.15 -14.63 -40.93
CA SER A 285 -12.89 -15.75 -41.84
C SER A 285 -12.24 -16.91 -41.08
N VAL A 286 -12.17 -18.08 -41.73
CA VAL A 286 -11.40 -19.21 -41.18
C VAL A 286 -9.92 -18.82 -40.99
N ALA A 287 -9.37 -18.03 -41.92
CA ALA A 287 -7.99 -17.56 -41.84
C ALA A 287 -7.77 -16.61 -40.66
N ASP A 288 -8.70 -15.69 -40.40
CA ASP A 288 -8.61 -14.77 -39.25
C ASP A 288 -8.64 -15.53 -37.92
N ARG A 289 -9.55 -16.49 -37.80
CA ARG A 289 -9.65 -17.34 -36.60
C ARG A 289 -8.38 -18.15 -36.38
N GLU A 290 -7.82 -18.72 -37.45
CA GLU A 290 -6.55 -19.45 -37.36
C GLU A 290 -5.37 -18.54 -37.00
N ALA A 291 -5.32 -17.32 -37.55
CA ALA A 291 -4.28 -16.35 -37.21
C ALA A 291 -4.33 -15.93 -35.75
N ILE A 292 -5.53 -15.67 -35.20
CA ILE A 292 -5.73 -15.36 -33.79
C ILE A 292 -5.31 -16.55 -32.91
N ALA A 293 -5.74 -17.77 -33.26
CA ALA A 293 -5.39 -18.97 -32.50
C ALA A 293 -3.86 -19.19 -32.45
N LYS A 294 -3.17 -19.08 -33.59
CA LYS A 294 -1.70 -19.17 -33.65
C LYS A 294 -0.99 -18.06 -32.88
N ALA A 295 -1.53 -16.84 -32.92
CA ALA A 295 -0.96 -15.70 -32.18
C ALA A 295 -1.06 -15.89 -30.66
N LEU A 296 -2.12 -16.56 -30.17
CA LEU A 296 -2.25 -16.92 -28.76
C LEU A 296 -1.32 -18.09 -28.38
N GLU A 297 -1.20 -19.09 -29.24
CA GLU A 297 -0.30 -20.24 -29.03
C GLU A 297 1.19 -19.85 -29.00
N SER A 298 1.56 -18.76 -29.68
CA SER A 298 2.93 -18.25 -29.72
C SER A 298 3.30 -17.34 -28.54
N VAL A 299 2.36 -17.06 -27.63
CA VAL A 299 2.61 -16.21 -26.46
C VAL A 299 3.71 -16.82 -25.59
N ASN A 300 4.77 -16.04 -25.34
CA ASN A 300 5.81 -16.44 -24.41
C ASN A 300 5.28 -16.37 -22.96
N ARG A 301 5.24 -17.53 -22.29
CA ARG A 301 4.71 -17.67 -20.94
C ARG A 301 5.45 -16.84 -19.89
N ALA A 302 6.78 -16.71 -19.99
CA ALA A 302 7.56 -15.93 -19.04
C ALA A 302 7.27 -14.43 -19.18
N ASN A 303 7.19 -13.93 -20.42
CA ASN A 303 6.81 -12.54 -20.68
C ASN A 303 5.39 -12.25 -20.22
N MET A 304 4.47 -13.18 -20.46
CA MET A 304 3.09 -13.08 -19.98
C MET A 304 3.00 -13.05 -18.46
N ALA A 305 3.72 -13.90 -17.75
CA ALA A 305 3.78 -13.92 -16.28
C ALA A 305 4.29 -12.58 -15.72
N SER A 306 5.33 -12.02 -16.35
CA SER A 306 5.89 -10.72 -16.00
C SER A 306 4.88 -9.57 -16.23
N SER A 307 4.19 -9.58 -17.38
CA SER A 307 3.12 -8.61 -17.65
C SER A 307 1.95 -8.76 -16.69
N LEU A 308 1.57 -9.98 -16.34
CA LEU A 308 0.50 -10.27 -15.38
C LEU A 308 0.82 -9.71 -14.02
N ALA A 309 2.04 -9.91 -13.51
CA ALA A 309 2.47 -9.33 -12.25
C ALA A 309 2.34 -7.80 -12.24
N LYS A 310 2.69 -7.14 -13.36
CA LYS A 310 2.55 -5.68 -13.51
C LYS A 310 1.10 -5.23 -13.62
N PHE A 311 0.27 -5.89 -14.41
CA PHE A 311 -1.16 -5.55 -14.51
C PHE A 311 -1.90 -5.81 -13.20
N SER A 312 -1.65 -6.94 -12.53
CA SER A 312 -2.25 -7.23 -11.23
C SER A 312 -1.92 -6.14 -10.21
N LYS A 313 -0.66 -5.72 -10.11
CA LYS A 313 -0.26 -4.58 -9.27
C LYS A 313 -0.90 -3.28 -9.72
N GLY A 314 -0.88 -2.99 -11.02
CA GLY A 314 -1.47 -1.77 -11.60
C GLY A 314 -2.98 -1.66 -11.40
N PHE A 315 -3.67 -2.80 -11.26
CA PHE A 315 -5.10 -2.86 -10.96
C PHE A 315 -5.43 -2.93 -9.47
N GLY A 316 -4.44 -3.02 -8.59
CA GLY A 316 -4.68 -3.17 -7.15
C GLY A 316 -5.06 -4.58 -6.71
N TYR A 317 -4.78 -5.61 -7.53
CA TYR A 317 -5.08 -7.00 -7.20
C TYR A 317 -3.95 -7.63 -6.40
N VAL A 318 -4.25 -8.03 -5.16
CA VAL A 318 -3.30 -8.65 -4.20
C VAL A 318 -3.59 -10.13 -3.92
N GLY A 319 -4.49 -10.75 -4.69
CA GLY A 319 -4.84 -12.16 -4.53
C GLY A 319 -3.77 -13.13 -5.03
N LYS A 320 -3.98 -14.43 -4.80
CA LYS A 320 -3.09 -15.49 -5.28
C LYS A 320 -2.98 -15.48 -6.80
N ALA A 321 -1.83 -15.91 -7.32
CA ALA A 321 -1.63 -16.08 -8.76
C ALA A 321 -2.71 -17.01 -9.33
N ILE A 322 -3.38 -16.57 -10.41
CA ILE A 322 -4.34 -17.37 -11.14
C ILE A 322 -3.61 -18.20 -12.19
N ASP A 323 -3.80 -19.52 -12.17
CA ASP A 323 -3.31 -20.41 -13.21
C ASP A 323 -4.29 -20.46 -14.40
N ALA A 324 -4.42 -19.34 -15.11
CA ALA A 324 -5.31 -19.19 -16.28
C ALA A 324 -4.65 -19.56 -17.62
N TYR A 325 -3.43 -20.10 -17.58
CA TYR A 325 -2.69 -20.47 -18.79
C TYR A 325 -3.44 -21.48 -19.65
N ASP A 326 -3.92 -22.56 -19.04
CA ASP A 326 -4.68 -23.58 -19.78
C ASP A 326 -5.96 -23.00 -20.41
N ALA A 327 -6.67 -22.11 -19.72
CA ALA A 327 -7.90 -21.54 -20.28
C ALA A 327 -7.63 -20.67 -21.51
N ILE A 328 -6.68 -19.73 -21.42
CA ILE A 328 -6.50 -18.71 -22.45
C ILE A 328 -5.49 -19.11 -23.54
N LEU A 329 -4.48 -19.92 -23.22
CA LEU A 329 -3.46 -20.32 -24.19
C LEU A 329 -3.73 -21.69 -24.82
N VAL A 330 -4.63 -22.50 -24.25
CA VAL A 330 -4.94 -23.85 -24.77
C VAL A 330 -6.42 -23.95 -25.15
N GLU A 331 -7.35 -23.68 -24.23
CA GLU A 331 -8.78 -23.86 -24.51
C GLU A 331 -9.36 -22.75 -25.40
N LEU A 332 -8.89 -21.51 -25.28
CA LEU A 332 -9.35 -20.41 -26.13
C LEU A 332 -8.98 -20.62 -27.63
N PRO A 333 -7.74 -20.97 -28.01
CA PRO A 333 -7.44 -21.33 -29.40
C PRO A 333 -8.35 -22.44 -29.95
N LYS A 334 -8.68 -23.46 -29.14
CA LYS A 334 -9.62 -24.52 -29.52
C LYS A 334 -11.02 -23.96 -29.74
N ALA A 335 -11.53 -23.12 -28.84
CA ALA A 335 -12.84 -22.49 -28.96
C ALA A 335 -12.94 -21.61 -30.22
N ILE A 336 -11.89 -20.86 -30.53
CA ILE A 336 -11.81 -20.01 -31.74
C ILE A 336 -11.93 -20.85 -33.02
N ARG A 337 -11.21 -21.98 -33.09
CA ARG A 337 -11.24 -22.88 -34.26
C ARG A 337 -12.57 -23.62 -34.38
N THR A 338 -13.05 -24.20 -33.29
CA THR A 338 -14.23 -25.08 -33.26
C THR A 338 -15.55 -24.34 -33.15
N LYS A 339 -15.52 -23.05 -32.80
CA LYS A 339 -16.70 -22.24 -32.42
C LYS A 339 -17.46 -22.78 -31.20
N ASN A 340 -16.88 -23.72 -30.47
CA ASN A 340 -17.47 -24.26 -29.25
C ASN A 340 -16.89 -23.55 -28.02
N TRP A 341 -17.63 -22.57 -27.51
CA TRP A 341 -17.17 -21.70 -26.41
C TRP A 341 -17.43 -22.26 -25.02
N ARG A 342 -18.35 -23.23 -24.88
CA ARG A 342 -18.76 -23.77 -23.58
C ARG A 342 -17.58 -24.38 -22.79
N PRO A 343 -16.72 -25.24 -23.37
CA PRO A 343 -15.56 -25.78 -22.66
C PRO A 343 -14.61 -24.70 -22.13
N PHE A 344 -14.40 -23.64 -22.92
CA PHE A 344 -13.57 -22.51 -22.54
C PHE A 344 -14.13 -21.77 -21.32
N PHE A 345 -15.40 -21.38 -21.36
CA PHE A 345 -16.03 -20.66 -20.23
C PHE A 345 -16.07 -21.52 -18.96
N VAL A 346 -16.35 -22.82 -19.08
CA VAL A 346 -16.28 -23.76 -17.94
C VAL A 346 -14.89 -23.83 -17.34
N LYS A 347 -13.84 -23.87 -18.17
CA LYS A 347 -12.45 -23.86 -17.69
C LYS A 347 -12.10 -22.55 -16.97
N VAL A 348 -12.57 -21.40 -17.47
CA VAL A 348 -12.37 -20.10 -16.80
C VAL A 348 -13.07 -20.06 -15.43
N GLU A 349 -14.30 -20.56 -15.33
CA GLU A 349 -15.02 -20.66 -14.04
C GLU A 349 -14.28 -21.57 -13.04
N ALA A 350 -13.75 -22.71 -13.51
CA ALA A 350 -13.02 -23.66 -12.66
C ALA A 350 -11.69 -23.11 -12.11
N ILE A 351 -11.00 -22.25 -12.87
CA ILE A 351 -9.70 -21.68 -12.48
C ILE A 351 -9.86 -20.54 -11.47
N ALA A 352 -11.04 -19.92 -11.44
CA ALA A 352 -11.27 -18.75 -10.61
C ALA A 352 -11.52 -19.14 -9.14
N ALA A 353 -10.49 -19.64 -8.45
CA ALA A 353 -10.50 -19.74 -6.99
C ALA A 353 -10.67 -18.34 -6.39
N GLY A 354 -11.92 -17.97 -6.06
CA GLY A 354 -12.29 -16.63 -5.58
C GLY A 354 -12.98 -15.71 -6.60
N ASN A 355 -13.20 -16.16 -7.84
CA ASN A 355 -13.96 -15.46 -8.88
C ASN A 355 -13.49 -14.04 -9.25
N ALA A 356 -12.25 -13.61 -8.99
CA ALA A 356 -11.88 -12.19 -9.19
C ALA A 356 -11.81 -11.75 -10.67
N ALA A 357 -12.76 -10.88 -11.10
CA ALA A 357 -12.80 -10.33 -12.45
C ALA A 357 -11.53 -9.54 -12.80
N THR A 358 -10.97 -8.79 -11.84
CA THR A 358 -9.76 -7.99 -12.02
C THR A 358 -8.57 -8.83 -12.49
N ALA A 359 -8.43 -10.05 -11.96
CA ALA A 359 -7.32 -10.92 -12.26
C ALA A 359 -7.48 -11.57 -13.65
N LEU A 360 -8.70 -11.92 -14.06
CA LEU A 360 -8.98 -12.33 -15.44
C LEU A 360 -8.65 -11.22 -16.43
N THR A 361 -9.05 -9.97 -16.14
CA THR A 361 -8.74 -8.82 -17.00
C THR A 361 -7.22 -8.61 -17.12
N ALA A 362 -6.49 -8.67 -15.99
CA ALA A 362 -5.03 -8.58 -16.00
C ALA A 362 -4.38 -9.68 -16.84
N PHE A 363 -4.92 -10.90 -16.76
CA PHE A 363 -4.44 -12.04 -17.54
C PHE A 363 -4.67 -11.84 -19.04
N VAL A 364 -5.86 -11.41 -19.43
CA VAL A 364 -6.18 -11.12 -20.84
C VAL A 364 -5.32 -9.97 -21.39
N PHE A 365 -5.09 -8.92 -20.62
CA PHE A 365 -4.21 -7.82 -21.05
C PHE A 365 -2.76 -8.30 -21.21
N SER A 366 -2.31 -9.20 -20.33
CA SER A 366 -1.00 -9.84 -20.46
C SER A 366 -0.88 -10.66 -21.75
N ALA A 367 -1.95 -11.37 -22.14
CA ALA A 367 -1.99 -12.11 -23.39
C ALA A 367 -1.91 -11.16 -24.60
N ILE A 368 -2.63 -10.04 -24.56
CA ILE A 368 -2.61 -9.02 -25.61
C ILE A 368 -1.22 -8.40 -25.76
N THR A 369 -0.54 -8.06 -24.66
CA THR A 369 0.85 -7.55 -24.70
C THR A 369 1.82 -8.60 -25.24
N GLY A 370 1.57 -9.89 -24.98
CA GLY A 370 2.43 -10.99 -25.40
C GLY A 370 2.17 -11.56 -26.79
N SER A 371 1.17 -11.04 -27.53
CA SER A 371 0.74 -11.59 -28.82
C SER A 371 0.66 -10.54 -29.92
N ALA A 372 0.84 -10.96 -31.17
CA ALA A 372 0.68 -10.11 -32.34
C ALA A 372 -0.78 -10.10 -32.82
N LEU A 373 -1.72 -9.73 -31.95
CA LEU A 373 -3.14 -9.67 -32.30
C LEU A 373 -3.46 -8.41 -33.12
N GLY A 374 -4.22 -8.59 -34.21
CA GLY A 374 -4.89 -7.50 -34.91
C GLY A 374 -6.17 -7.05 -34.18
N ILE A 375 -6.87 -6.05 -34.74
CA ILE A 375 -8.09 -5.48 -34.14
C ILE A 375 -9.18 -6.54 -33.86
N LEU A 376 -9.31 -7.54 -34.73
CA LEU A 376 -10.23 -8.65 -34.55
C LEU A 376 -9.87 -9.50 -33.32
N GLY A 377 -8.59 -9.85 -33.16
CA GLY A 377 -8.11 -10.56 -31.99
C GLY A 377 -8.32 -9.76 -30.71
N PHE A 378 -8.01 -8.46 -30.72
CA PHE A 378 -8.24 -7.56 -29.60
C PHE A 378 -9.72 -7.49 -29.22
N ALA A 379 -10.62 -7.27 -30.19
CA ALA A 379 -12.06 -7.19 -29.97
C ALA A 379 -12.59 -8.50 -29.37
N LEU A 380 -12.18 -9.66 -29.89
CA LEU A 380 -12.55 -10.95 -29.32
C LEU A 380 -12.13 -11.08 -27.84
N MET A 381 -10.90 -10.70 -27.50
CA MET A 381 -10.42 -10.75 -26.11
C MET A 381 -11.22 -9.82 -25.20
N MET A 382 -11.56 -8.61 -25.67
CA MET A 382 -12.41 -7.68 -24.91
C MET A 382 -13.84 -8.22 -24.76
N ALA A 383 -14.41 -8.86 -25.78
CA ALA A 383 -15.75 -9.46 -25.71
C ALA A 383 -15.80 -10.62 -24.71
N ILE A 384 -14.76 -11.47 -24.65
CA ILE A 384 -14.66 -12.57 -23.70
C ILE A 384 -14.68 -12.04 -22.26
N VAL A 385 -13.82 -11.06 -21.96
CA VAL A 385 -13.76 -10.46 -20.61
C VAL A 385 -15.05 -9.69 -20.33
N GLY A 386 -15.59 -8.97 -21.31
CA GLY A 386 -16.89 -8.31 -21.22
C GLY A 386 -18.01 -9.26 -20.83
N ALA A 387 -18.15 -10.40 -21.51
CA ALA A 387 -19.13 -11.42 -21.19
C ALA A 387 -19.02 -11.93 -19.73
N LEU A 388 -17.79 -12.06 -19.24
CA LEU A 388 -17.50 -12.55 -17.89
C LEU A 388 -17.59 -11.48 -16.79
N VAL A 389 -17.57 -10.20 -17.14
CA VAL A 389 -17.58 -9.08 -16.17
C VAL A 389 -18.91 -8.33 -16.19
N ASP A 390 -19.32 -7.89 -17.38
CA ASP A 390 -20.50 -7.05 -17.59
C ASP A 390 -20.90 -7.05 -19.08
N GLU A 391 -22.09 -7.55 -19.40
CA GLU A 391 -22.53 -7.69 -20.79
C GLU A 391 -22.65 -6.37 -21.55
N ALA A 392 -22.71 -5.22 -20.85
CA ALA A 392 -22.71 -3.92 -21.50
C ALA A 392 -21.47 -3.70 -22.38
N PHE A 393 -20.37 -4.42 -22.12
CA PHE A 393 -19.17 -4.35 -22.95
C PHE A 393 -19.31 -5.07 -24.29
N ILE A 394 -20.23 -6.02 -24.44
CA ILE A 394 -20.47 -6.67 -25.75
C ILE A 394 -20.88 -5.65 -26.79
N THR A 395 -21.79 -4.75 -26.44
CA THR A 395 -22.23 -3.65 -27.32
C THR A 395 -21.09 -2.69 -27.63
N LYS A 396 -20.25 -2.34 -26.64
CA LYS A 396 -19.09 -1.46 -26.84
C LYS A 396 -18.06 -2.08 -27.79
N VAL A 397 -17.83 -3.39 -27.68
CA VAL A 397 -16.91 -4.11 -28.55
C VAL A 397 -17.48 -4.25 -29.96
N ASN A 398 -18.78 -4.49 -30.13
CA ASN A 398 -19.43 -4.47 -31.45
C ASN A 398 -19.22 -3.12 -32.16
N ALA A 399 -19.36 -2.02 -31.42
CA ALA A 399 -19.10 -0.68 -31.95
C ALA A 399 -17.64 -0.50 -32.42
N LEU A 400 -16.65 -1.12 -31.75
CA LEU A 400 -15.24 -1.12 -32.22
C LEU A 400 -15.09 -1.77 -33.59
N LEU A 401 -15.92 -2.77 -33.87
CA LEU A 401 -15.95 -3.48 -35.14
C LEU A 401 -16.83 -2.80 -36.19
N GLY A 402 -17.48 -1.67 -35.86
CA GLY A 402 -18.39 -0.95 -36.73
C GLY A 402 -19.68 -1.72 -37.01
N VAL A 403 -20.27 -2.34 -35.97
CA VAL A 403 -21.50 -3.16 -36.06
C VAL A 403 -22.48 -2.84 -34.95
#